data_AF-A0A8E0S744-F1
#
_entry.id   AF-A0A8E0S744-F1
#
_cell.length_a   1.000
_cell.length_b   1.000
_cell.length_c   1.000
_cell.angle_alpha   90.00
_cell.angle_beta   90.00
_cell.angle_gamma   90.00
#
_symmetry.space_group_name_H-M   'P 1'
#
loop_
_entity.id
_entity.type
_entity.pdbx_description
1 polymer ?
#
loop_
_entity_poly.entity_id
_entity_poly.type
_entity_poly.pdbx_seq_one_letter_code
_entity_poly.pdbx_strand_id
1 'polypeptide(L)'
;RGVQIFPRWSSGLLKRNVSLFGFTIGILNIVETMASAKQDSATYNMTCLLREWDRAPKEKRRQFLQDFIDQHWNHSGPELESELAQMASLFLARICVWIKLTYMSGTCLTEQLQALYIFLSASSNHTFLQEFLEHGGVLCLQELCVSPHGKEVDKRWALQVLACVANAGTRYKETICECYGIRAVAECMAKSTSEETQEAARNLLEILAEGNPRFADQVYKGLIGVLPCHSPKAQQLALQTIRVLQATRETANRALIDRIIYLLESLHLEVQSAVIELVRDLMHFDIADDILAALVTLLRPQREIQLGKLFTEAVSSSDLSSGGSDSETNESSHAPNGKSPRTAPDPNPHAAKEGKPKLAVSIPPTKFSTSKRSKANARGGSVSRSSTRPSVRPSSSTHPSRSGSAQPQSGSGQQPRKKHHRKKRSDSQSDVQPLPAFVQQASAAKCIRILAQDSPVITKKLLKLGALSSLLYALGNLEFPDSQRQASLTVEYLCQTYPLIDQVVREAMGPSMHDEFTKNPEAHYLQLTPLQADVLVSNKVSYLGEGIDG
;
A
#
# COMPACT_ATOMS: atom_id res chain seq x y z
N ARG A 1 29.39 20.42 -88.92
CA ARG A 1 28.37 21.47 -89.13
C ARG A 1 27.65 21.62 -87.78
N GLY A 2 27.53 22.77 -87.14
CA GLY A 2 27.98 24.13 -87.48
C GLY A 2 27.05 25.16 -86.80
N VAL A 3 27.51 26.41 -86.65
CA VAL A 3 26.80 27.56 -86.00
C VAL A 3 26.82 27.56 -84.46
N GLN A 4 27.44 28.60 -83.91
CA GLN A 4 27.25 29.06 -82.53
C GLN A 4 26.02 29.98 -82.48
N ILE A 5 25.29 29.99 -81.36
CA ILE A 5 24.48 31.16 -80.97
C ILE A 5 24.81 31.49 -79.52
N PHE A 6 25.48 32.63 -79.32
CA PHE A 6 25.79 33.19 -78.01
C PHE A 6 24.87 34.39 -77.76
N PRO A 7 24.06 34.40 -76.70
CA PRO A 7 23.58 35.63 -76.09
C PRO A 7 24.45 35.96 -74.88
N ARG A 8 25.13 37.12 -74.92
CA ARG A 8 25.82 37.68 -73.73
C ARG A 8 24.78 37.90 -72.62
N TRP A 9 24.91 37.21 -71.49
CA TRP A 9 24.23 37.58 -70.25
C TRP A 9 25.22 37.98 -69.15
N SER A 10 24.82 38.99 -68.39
CA SER A 10 25.66 39.83 -67.54
C SER A 10 26.61 39.10 -66.57
N SER A 11 27.88 39.50 -66.57
CA SER A 11 28.89 39.17 -65.55
C SER A 11 28.59 39.75 -64.15
N GLY A 12 27.46 40.43 -63.96
CA GLY A 12 26.99 40.92 -62.66
C GLY A 12 26.25 39.87 -61.81
N LEU A 13 25.65 38.84 -62.41
CA LEU A 13 24.86 37.84 -61.68
C LEU A 13 25.73 36.90 -60.82
N LEU A 14 26.87 36.45 -61.36
CA LEU A 14 27.77 35.54 -60.64
C LEU A 14 28.39 36.19 -59.39
N LYS A 15 28.71 37.49 -59.46
CA LYS A 15 29.21 38.26 -58.31
C LYS A 15 28.16 38.44 -57.22
N ARG A 16 26.87 38.58 -57.58
CA ARG A 16 25.77 38.68 -56.61
C ARG A 16 25.57 37.37 -55.83
N ASN A 17 25.64 36.22 -56.49
CA ASN A 17 25.50 34.93 -55.80
C ASN A 17 26.69 34.63 -54.88
N VAL A 18 27.94 34.92 -55.29
CA VAL A 18 29.12 34.78 -54.40
C VAL A 18 29.00 35.72 -53.18
N SER A 19 28.50 36.95 -53.38
CA SER A 19 28.26 37.89 -52.28
C SER A 19 27.17 37.41 -51.33
N LEU A 20 26.07 36.82 -51.82
CA LEU A 20 25.04 36.24 -50.95
C LEU A 20 25.59 35.04 -50.19
N PHE A 21 26.26 34.10 -50.85
CA PHE A 21 26.80 32.90 -50.22
C PHE A 21 27.84 33.23 -49.14
N GLY A 22 28.73 34.21 -49.41
CA GLY A 22 29.66 34.74 -48.43
C GLY A 22 28.98 35.48 -47.27
N PHE A 23 27.84 36.14 -47.50
CA PHE A 23 27.05 36.78 -46.43
C PHE A 23 26.30 35.74 -45.57
N THR A 24 25.78 34.66 -46.18
CA THR A 24 25.15 33.55 -45.46
C THR A 24 26.18 32.79 -44.61
N ILE A 25 27.36 32.48 -45.16
CA ILE A 25 28.47 31.89 -44.40
C ILE A 25 28.96 32.86 -43.32
N GLY A 26 29.07 34.16 -43.61
CA GLY A 26 29.42 35.18 -42.62
C GLY A 26 28.44 35.23 -41.44
N ILE A 27 27.14 35.17 -41.71
CA ILE A 27 26.11 35.08 -40.66
C ILE A 27 26.21 33.76 -39.90
N LEU A 28 26.42 32.62 -40.58
CA LEU A 28 26.61 31.31 -39.92
C LEU A 28 27.79 31.37 -38.94
N ASN A 29 28.96 31.82 -39.41
CA ASN A 29 30.17 31.92 -38.60
C ASN A 29 30.00 32.90 -37.43
N ILE A 30 29.28 34.01 -37.62
CA ILE A 30 28.98 34.97 -36.54
C ILE A 30 28.05 34.34 -35.49
N VAL A 31 27.00 33.64 -35.91
CA VAL A 31 26.07 32.92 -35.01
C VAL A 31 26.81 31.81 -34.25
N GLU A 32 27.66 31.04 -34.92
CA GLU A 32 28.49 29.98 -34.33
C GLU A 32 29.51 30.55 -33.32
N THR A 33 30.17 31.66 -33.65
CA THR A 33 31.09 32.37 -32.74
C THR A 33 30.35 32.92 -31.52
N MET A 34 29.14 33.48 -31.70
CA MET A 34 28.30 33.96 -30.60
C MET A 34 27.77 32.82 -29.72
N ALA A 35 27.45 31.67 -30.30
CA ALA A 35 27.05 30.47 -29.57
C ALA A 35 28.21 29.94 -28.71
N SER A 36 29.43 29.83 -29.27
CA SER A 36 30.64 29.47 -28.52
C SER A 36 30.87 30.44 -27.35
N ALA A 37 30.88 31.75 -27.60
CA ALA A 37 31.11 32.75 -26.55
C ALA A 37 30.04 32.70 -25.43
N LYS A 38 28.78 32.35 -25.75
CA LYS A 38 27.75 32.10 -24.73
C LYS A 38 28.08 30.85 -23.90
N GLN A 39 28.50 29.75 -24.54
CA GLN A 39 28.90 28.51 -23.84
C GLN A 39 30.17 28.68 -23.00
N ASP A 40 31.16 29.46 -23.46
CA ASP A 40 32.37 29.77 -22.70
C ASP A 40 32.04 30.56 -21.42
N SER A 41 31.15 31.55 -21.53
CA SER A 41 30.64 32.34 -20.40
C SER A 41 29.86 31.47 -19.41
N ALA A 42 28.94 30.63 -19.89
CA ALA A 42 28.19 29.68 -19.07
C ALA A 42 29.12 28.70 -18.34
N THR A 43 30.12 28.15 -19.04
CA THR A 43 31.13 27.24 -18.48
C THR A 43 31.96 27.91 -17.39
N TYR A 44 32.36 29.18 -17.57
CA TYR A 44 33.05 29.95 -16.54
C TYR A 44 32.18 30.22 -15.31
N ASN A 45 30.93 30.66 -15.51
CA ASN A 45 29.99 30.92 -14.42
C ASN A 45 29.71 29.66 -13.61
N MET A 46 29.46 28.53 -14.28
CA MET A 46 29.23 27.25 -13.61
C MET A 46 30.50 26.72 -12.93
N THR A 47 31.69 26.95 -13.50
CA THR A 47 32.97 26.64 -12.82
C THR A 47 33.13 27.45 -11.51
N CYS A 48 32.70 28.70 -11.48
CA CYS A 48 32.68 29.51 -10.26
C CYS A 48 31.66 28.99 -9.24
N LEU A 49 30.42 28.70 -9.67
CA LEU A 49 29.36 28.12 -8.83
C LEU A 49 29.82 26.81 -8.17
N LEU A 50 30.42 25.89 -8.95
CA LEU A 50 30.91 24.61 -8.43
C LEU A 50 32.06 24.78 -7.43
N ARG A 51 32.96 25.75 -7.62
CA ARG A 51 34.02 26.08 -6.66
C ARG A 51 33.48 26.67 -5.36
N GLU A 52 32.40 27.45 -5.42
CA GLU A 52 31.70 27.92 -4.22
C GLU A 52 30.94 26.80 -3.53
N TRP A 53 30.22 25.96 -4.29
CA TRP A 53 29.51 24.77 -3.80
C TRP A 53 30.42 23.85 -2.99
N ASP A 54 31.58 23.49 -3.54
CA ASP A 54 32.52 22.58 -2.88
C ASP A 54 32.99 23.12 -1.52
N ARG A 55 33.06 24.45 -1.37
CA ARG A 55 33.44 25.17 -0.14
C ARG A 55 32.27 25.57 0.76
N ALA A 56 31.03 25.48 0.26
CA ALA A 56 29.85 26.02 0.92
C ALA A 56 29.38 25.16 2.11
N PRO A 57 28.94 25.78 3.24
CA PRO A 57 28.21 25.06 4.28
C PRO A 57 26.85 24.59 3.78
N LYS A 58 26.26 23.59 4.47
CA LYS A 58 25.00 22.93 4.07
C LYS A 58 23.88 23.90 3.68
N GLU A 59 23.67 24.99 4.42
CA GLU A 59 22.59 25.94 4.14
C GLU A 59 22.84 26.79 2.88
N LYS A 60 24.10 27.09 2.54
CA LYS A 60 24.41 27.78 1.28
C LYS A 60 24.29 26.84 0.08
N ARG A 61 24.64 25.55 0.24
CA ARG A 61 24.33 24.52 -0.78
C ARG A 61 22.82 24.32 -0.95
N ARG A 62 22.06 24.34 0.15
CA ARG A 62 20.60 24.29 0.15
C ARG A 62 20.00 25.47 -0.61
N GLN A 63 20.52 26.69 -0.40
CA GLN A 63 20.13 27.87 -1.17
C GLN A 63 20.47 27.70 -2.65
N PHE A 64 21.70 27.30 -2.99
CA PHE A 64 22.09 27.04 -4.40
C PHE A 64 21.18 26.00 -5.10
N LEU A 65 20.67 25.00 -4.38
CA LEU A 65 19.68 24.06 -4.93
C LEU A 65 18.30 24.71 -5.09
N GLN A 66 17.84 25.51 -4.12
CA GLN A 66 16.58 26.23 -4.25
C GLN A 66 16.62 27.21 -5.43
N ASP A 67 17.69 28.00 -5.54
CA ASP A 67 17.92 28.93 -6.65
C ASP A 67 17.88 28.19 -8.00
N PHE A 68 18.48 26.99 -8.08
CA PHE A 68 18.47 26.14 -9.27
C PHE A 68 17.08 25.55 -9.58
N ILE A 69 16.35 25.08 -8.56
CA ILE A 69 14.98 24.55 -8.70
C ILE A 69 14.03 25.63 -9.21
N ASP A 70 14.12 26.82 -8.63
CA ASP A 70 13.25 27.96 -8.96
C ASP A 70 13.56 28.52 -10.37
N GLN A 71 14.79 28.36 -10.87
CA GLN A 71 15.21 28.80 -12.21
C GLN A 71 14.89 27.80 -13.32
N HIS A 72 15.12 26.50 -13.13
CA HIS A 72 15.04 25.50 -14.21
C HIS A 72 13.80 24.60 -14.14
N TRP A 73 12.77 24.97 -13.37
CA TRP A 73 11.52 24.21 -13.29
C TRP A 73 10.84 24.14 -14.67
N ASN A 74 10.53 22.92 -15.12
CA ASN A 74 10.02 22.59 -16.46
C ASN A 74 10.95 22.93 -17.65
N HIS A 75 12.24 23.26 -17.46
CA HIS A 75 13.17 23.43 -18.58
C HIS A 75 13.40 22.10 -19.31
N SER A 76 13.53 22.15 -20.65
CA SER A 76 13.88 20.99 -21.46
C SER A 76 15.39 20.71 -21.46
N GLY A 77 15.79 19.48 -21.82
CA GLY A 77 17.19 19.06 -21.87
C GLY A 77 18.12 20.01 -22.63
N PRO A 78 17.78 20.44 -23.87
CA PRO A 78 18.60 21.39 -24.62
C PRO A 78 18.72 22.78 -23.99
N GLU A 79 17.72 23.22 -23.22
CA GLU A 79 17.79 24.48 -22.47
C GLU A 79 18.73 24.33 -21.27
N LEU A 80 18.58 23.26 -20.50
CA LEU A 80 19.45 22.93 -19.37
C LEU A 80 20.91 22.71 -19.81
N GLU A 81 21.14 22.01 -20.93
CA GLU A 81 22.47 21.85 -21.56
C GLU A 81 23.01 23.19 -22.10
N SER A 82 22.17 24.11 -22.60
CA SER A 82 22.61 25.45 -23.03
C SER A 82 22.97 26.38 -21.87
N GLU A 83 22.39 26.19 -20.69
CA GLU A 83 22.59 27.07 -19.52
C GLU A 83 23.71 26.58 -18.60
N LEU A 84 23.82 25.25 -18.41
CA LEU A 84 24.90 24.64 -17.64
C LEU A 84 26.15 24.32 -18.48
N ALA A 85 26.04 24.37 -19.81
CA ALA A 85 27.07 23.97 -20.75
C ALA A 85 27.65 22.57 -20.44
N GLN A 86 28.93 22.34 -20.75
CA GLN A 86 29.62 21.06 -20.51
C GLN A 86 29.78 20.71 -19.01
N MET A 87 29.33 21.57 -18.10
CA MET A 87 29.47 21.40 -16.65
C MET A 87 28.25 20.73 -15.99
N ALA A 88 27.18 20.46 -16.75
CA ALA A 88 25.95 19.82 -16.26
C ALA A 88 26.21 18.50 -15.51
N SER A 89 26.91 17.55 -16.15
CA SER A 89 27.35 16.27 -15.57
C SER A 89 28.16 16.43 -14.28
N LEU A 90 29.03 17.44 -14.22
CA LEU A 90 29.85 17.74 -13.05
C LEU A 90 29.05 18.31 -11.87
N PHE A 91 27.84 18.84 -12.10
CA PHE A 91 26.90 19.21 -11.05
C PHE A 91 26.01 18.03 -10.64
N LEU A 92 25.48 17.27 -11.61
CA LEU A 92 24.72 16.04 -11.36
C LEU A 92 25.51 15.05 -10.49
N ALA A 93 26.79 14.79 -10.82
CA ALA A 93 27.68 13.94 -10.05
C ALA A 93 27.83 14.42 -8.58
N ARG A 94 27.92 15.74 -8.35
CA ARG A 94 27.99 16.33 -7.01
C ARG A 94 26.68 16.15 -6.24
N ILE A 95 25.52 16.30 -6.89
CA ILE A 95 24.21 16.05 -6.29
C ILE A 95 24.09 14.57 -5.90
N CYS A 96 24.43 13.65 -6.81
CA CYS A 96 24.41 12.21 -6.54
C CYS A 96 25.34 11.80 -5.39
N VAL A 97 26.55 12.36 -5.31
CA VAL A 97 27.48 12.15 -4.20
C VAL A 97 26.96 12.76 -2.90
N TRP A 98 26.33 13.94 -2.92
CA TRP A 98 25.81 14.58 -1.71
C TRP A 98 24.58 13.85 -1.15
N ILE A 99 23.71 13.30 -2.01
CA ILE A 99 22.58 12.44 -1.62
C ILE A 99 23.11 11.21 -0.87
N LYS A 100 24.10 10.50 -1.43
CA LYS A 100 24.75 9.36 -0.75
C LYS A 100 25.35 9.69 0.61
N LEU A 101 25.77 10.93 0.84
CA LEU A 101 26.32 11.38 2.12
C LEU A 101 25.27 11.91 3.11
N THR A 102 24.03 12.16 2.67
CA THR A 102 22.98 12.84 3.47
C THR A 102 21.65 12.12 3.56
N TYR A 103 21.37 11.11 2.73
CA TYR A 103 20.09 10.38 2.72
C TYR A 103 19.71 9.79 4.08
N MET A 104 20.69 9.25 4.82
CA MET A 104 20.53 8.74 6.19
C MET A 104 20.36 9.84 7.27
N SER A 105 20.63 11.11 6.96
CA SER A 105 20.47 12.24 7.90
C SER A 105 19.34 13.21 7.52
N GLY A 106 18.71 13.04 6.35
CA GLY A 106 17.63 13.91 5.85
C GLY A 106 18.04 15.37 5.60
N THR A 107 19.35 15.65 5.60
CA THR A 107 19.90 17.02 5.52
C THR A 107 19.76 17.58 4.10
N CYS A 108 18.91 18.59 3.92
CA CYS A 108 18.69 19.27 2.63
C CYS A 108 18.26 18.29 1.51
N LEU A 109 17.57 17.21 1.88
CA LEU A 109 17.36 16.05 1.01
C LEU A 109 16.24 16.30 -0.01
N THR A 110 15.18 17.01 0.37
CA THR A 110 14.11 17.46 -0.53
C THR A 110 14.70 18.22 -1.73
N GLU A 111 15.52 19.24 -1.45
CA GLU A 111 16.10 20.10 -2.48
C GLU A 111 17.08 19.32 -3.37
N GLN A 112 17.83 18.38 -2.82
CA GLN A 112 18.73 17.51 -3.60
C GLN A 112 17.95 16.60 -4.57
N LEU A 113 16.84 16.02 -4.13
CA LEU A 113 16.01 15.13 -4.95
C LEU A 113 15.21 15.92 -6.00
N GLN A 114 14.77 17.14 -5.70
CA GLN A 114 14.12 18.03 -6.66
C GLN A 114 15.08 18.48 -7.77
N ALA A 115 16.31 18.88 -7.44
CA ALA A 115 17.32 19.20 -8.45
C ALA A 115 17.67 17.97 -9.30
N LEU A 116 17.82 16.79 -8.68
CA LEU A 116 18.02 15.53 -9.39
C LEU A 116 16.84 15.17 -10.32
N TYR A 117 15.59 15.43 -9.88
CA TYR A 117 14.40 15.26 -10.71
C TYR A 117 14.45 16.13 -11.97
N ILE A 118 14.88 17.39 -11.87
CA ILE A 118 15.04 18.28 -13.04
C ILE A 118 16.03 17.67 -14.04
N PHE A 119 17.22 17.26 -13.59
CA PHE A 119 18.22 16.62 -14.46
C PHE A 119 17.69 15.38 -15.21
N LEU A 120 16.95 14.50 -14.52
CA LEU A 120 16.52 13.22 -15.12
C LEU A 120 15.18 13.33 -15.88
N SER A 121 14.32 14.29 -15.56
CA SER A 121 13.11 14.58 -16.34
C SER A 121 13.39 15.37 -17.61
N ALA A 122 14.39 16.25 -17.62
CA ALA A 122 14.80 17.02 -18.79
C ALA A 122 15.58 16.18 -19.83
N SER A 123 16.11 15.01 -19.45
CA SER A 123 17.09 14.24 -20.22
C SER A 123 16.57 13.64 -21.55
N SER A 124 16.55 14.46 -22.61
CA SER A 124 16.33 14.02 -24.00
C SER A 124 17.49 13.16 -24.54
N ASN A 125 18.71 13.48 -24.12
CA ASN A 125 19.89 12.64 -24.29
C ASN A 125 20.04 11.74 -23.05
N HIS A 126 20.26 10.44 -23.25
CA HIS A 126 20.33 9.45 -22.17
C HIS A 126 21.58 9.55 -21.25
N THR A 127 22.37 10.63 -21.35
CA THR A 127 23.63 10.88 -20.63
C THR A 127 23.43 10.96 -19.12
N PHE A 128 22.61 11.91 -18.65
CA PHE A 128 22.35 12.10 -17.21
C PHE A 128 21.75 10.85 -16.54
N LEU A 129 20.94 10.08 -17.27
CA LEU A 129 20.40 8.80 -16.81
C LEU A 129 21.48 7.72 -16.68
N GLN A 130 22.43 7.65 -17.61
CA GLN A 130 23.57 6.74 -17.52
C GLN A 130 24.49 7.13 -16.37
N GLU A 131 24.83 8.42 -16.23
CA GLU A 131 25.61 8.93 -15.10
C GLU A 131 24.96 8.61 -13.76
N PHE A 132 23.64 8.82 -13.62
CA PHE A 132 22.90 8.47 -12.39
C PHE A 132 22.94 6.96 -12.08
N LEU A 133 22.87 6.10 -13.09
CA LEU A 133 23.02 4.65 -12.96
C LEU A 133 24.44 4.24 -12.57
N GLU A 134 25.47 4.81 -13.19
CA GLU A 134 26.90 4.56 -12.88
C GLU A 134 27.27 5.06 -11.48
N HIS A 135 26.71 6.20 -11.06
CA HIS A 135 26.77 6.66 -9.69
C HIS A 135 25.92 5.81 -8.74
N GLY A 136 25.30 4.71 -9.17
CA GLY A 136 24.54 3.77 -8.32
C GLY A 136 23.34 4.42 -7.64
N GLY A 137 22.79 5.49 -8.23
CA GLY A 137 21.72 6.30 -7.63
C GLY A 137 20.44 5.51 -7.41
N VAL A 138 20.14 4.55 -8.28
CA VAL A 138 19.01 3.60 -8.16
C VAL A 138 18.99 2.92 -6.78
N LEU A 139 20.12 2.35 -6.35
CA LEU A 139 20.25 1.68 -5.05
C LEU A 139 20.09 2.66 -3.88
N CYS A 140 20.67 3.86 -3.99
CA CYS A 140 20.59 4.89 -2.96
C CYS A 140 19.16 5.39 -2.74
N LEU A 141 18.37 5.54 -3.82
CA LEU A 141 16.97 5.92 -3.73
C LEU A 141 16.08 4.78 -3.21
N GLN A 142 16.36 3.53 -3.60
CA GLN A 142 15.65 2.36 -3.08
C GLN A 142 15.84 2.19 -1.56
N GLU A 143 17.05 2.39 -1.06
CA GLU A 143 17.33 2.37 0.39
C GLU A 143 16.63 3.53 1.13
N LEU A 144 16.56 4.72 0.50
CA LEU A 144 15.81 5.86 1.03
C LEU A 144 14.29 5.58 1.11
N CYS A 145 13.70 4.95 0.08
CA CYS A 145 12.28 4.59 0.07
C CYS A 145 11.90 3.66 1.25
N VAL A 146 12.75 2.69 1.61
CA VAL A 146 12.49 1.77 2.74
C VAL A 146 12.98 2.30 4.09
N SER A 147 13.55 3.51 4.15
CA SER A 147 14.10 4.07 5.38
C SER A 147 13.01 4.29 6.45
N PRO A 148 13.12 3.69 7.65
CA PRO A 148 12.11 3.81 8.71
C PRO A 148 12.08 5.21 9.36
N HIS A 149 13.08 6.05 9.08
CA HIS A 149 13.21 7.41 9.64
C HIS A 149 13.34 8.49 8.56
N GLY A 150 13.31 8.12 7.27
CA GLY A 150 13.24 9.09 6.16
C GLY A 150 11.90 9.82 6.16
N LYS A 151 11.89 11.11 5.82
CA LYS A 151 10.64 11.88 5.72
C LYS A 151 9.81 11.37 4.54
N GLU A 152 8.50 11.35 4.67
CA GLU A 152 7.59 10.95 3.59
C GLU A 152 7.80 11.79 2.32
N VAL A 153 8.06 13.11 2.50
CA VAL A 153 8.40 14.02 1.40
C VAL A 153 9.67 13.57 0.65
N ASP A 154 10.70 13.12 1.36
CA ASP A 154 11.95 12.64 0.76
C ASP A 154 11.71 11.30 0.02
N LYS A 155 10.91 10.40 0.60
CA LYS A 155 10.52 9.11 -0.03
C LYS A 155 9.72 9.34 -1.30
N ARG A 156 8.72 10.23 -1.30
CA ARG A 156 7.92 10.58 -2.48
C ARG A 156 8.80 11.10 -3.60
N TRP A 157 9.73 12.01 -3.30
CA TRP A 157 10.67 12.53 -4.29
C TRP A 157 11.61 11.44 -4.83
N ALA A 158 12.10 10.53 -4.00
CA ALA A 158 12.87 9.37 -4.46
C ALA A 158 12.07 8.47 -5.42
N LEU A 159 10.78 8.24 -5.15
CA LEU A 159 9.87 7.50 -6.03
C LEU A 159 9.61 8.24 -7.35
N GLN A 160 9.43 9.56 -7.31
CA GLN A 160 9.25 10.40 -8.51
C GLN A 160 10.49 10.41 -9.40
N VAL A 161 11.70 10.48 -8.82
CA VAL A 161 12.97 10.38 -9.57
C VAL A 161 13.12 8.98 -10.19
N LEU A 162 12.82 7.91 -9.45
CA LEU A 162 12.81 6.55 -9.99
C LEU A 162 11.77 6.36 -11.11
N ALA A 163 10.63 7.06 -11.06
CA ALA A 163 9.63 7.06 -12.12
C ALA A 163 10.11 7.76 -13.40
N CYS A 164 10.83 8.89 -13.30
CA CYS A 164 11.50 9.49 -14.47
C CYS A 164 12.48 8.52 -15.12
N VAL A 165 13.32 7.86 -14.32
CA VAL A 165 14.27 6.85 -14.80
C VAL A 165 13.54 5.67 -15.47
N ALA A 166 12.48 5.15 -14.86
CA ALA A 166 11.67 4.07 -15.44
C ALA A 166 10.96 4.47 -16.75
N ASN A 167 10.50 5.72 -16.86
CA ASN A 167 9.85 6.25 -18.07
C ASN A 167 10.82 6.46 -19.24
N ALA A 168 12.12 6.56 -19.00
CA ALA A 168 13.14 6.67 -20.05
C ALA A 168 13.32 5.39 -20.90
N GLY A 169 12.61 4.29 -20.59
CA GLY A 169 12.49 3.11 -21.45
C GLY A 169 12.81 1.79 -20.74
N THR A 170 12.45 0.67 -21.38
CA THR A 170 12.45 -0.67 -20.76
C THR A 170 13.80 -1.06 -20.15
N ARG A 171 14.95 -0.71 -20.75
CA ARG A 171 16.28 -0.95 -20.15
C ARG A 171 16.42 -0.36 -18.74
N TYR A 172 15.86 0.83 -18.50
CA TYR A 172 15.90 1.47 -17.20
C TYR A 172 14.90 0.85 -16.22
N LYS A 173 13.69 0.48 -16.69
CA LYS A 173 12.73 -0.32 -15.91
C LYS A 173 13.37 -1.62 -15.42
N GLU A 174 14.01 -2.37 -16.32
CA GLU A 174 14.72 -3.61 -16.00
C GLU A 174 15.87 -3.38 -15.00
N THR A 175 16.68 -2.33 -15.18
CA THR A 175 17.77 -2.00 -14.24
C THR A 175 17.24 -1.73 -12.83
N ILE A 176 16.13 -0.99 -12.69
CA ILE A 176 15.48 -0.75 -11.39
C ILE A 176 15.00 -2.08 -10.77
N CYS A 177 14.42 -2.97 -11.57
CA CYS A 177 13.94 -4.28 -11.11
C CYS A 177 15.08 -5.22 -10.68
N GLU A 178 16.18 -5.27 -11.44
CA GLU A 178 17.38 -6.07 -11.13
C GLU A 178 18.05 -5.62 -9.81
N CYS A 179 18.03 -4.32 -9.52
CA CYS A 179 18.45 -3.77 -8.21
C CYS A 179 17.46 -4.07 -7.06
N TYR A 180 16.52 -5.00 -7.21
CA TYR A 180 15.43 -5.30 -6.26
C TYR A 180 14.42 -4.16 -6.03
N GLY A 181 14.33 -3.20 -6.96
CA GLY A 181 13.49 -2.01 -6.81
C GLY A 181 12.01 -2.30 -6.57
N ILE A 182 11.46 -3.34 -7.20
CA ILE A 182 10.08 -3.79 -6.97
C ILE A 182 9.83 -4.06 -5.48
N ARG A 183 10.77 -4.72 -4.80
CA ARG A 183 10.67 -5.03 -3.37
C ARG A 183 10.73 -3.75 -2.54
N ALA A 184 11.64 -2.84 -2.85
CA ALA A 184 11.81 -1.58 -2.12
C ALA A 184 10.59 -0.65 -2.27
N VAL A 185 10.00 -0.58 -3.47
CA VAL A 185 8.83 0.25 -3.75
C VAL A 185 7.55 -0.35 -3.13
N ALA A 186 7.36 -1.67 -3.22
CA ALA A 186 6.24 -2.35 -2.54
C ALA A 186 6.36 -2.26 -1.01
N GLU A 187 7.58 -2.38 -0.45
CA GLU A 187 7.84 -2.20 0.98
C GLU A 187 7.60 -0.74 1.43
N CYS A 188 7.96 0.24 0.60
CA CYS A 188 7.64 1.65 0.82
C CYS A 188 6.11 1.87 0.82
N MET A 189 5.40 1.33 -0.18
CA MET A 189 3.94 1.41 -0.28
C MET A 189 3.24 0.80 0.94
N ALA A 190 3.71 -0.36 1.42
CA ALA A 190 3.14 -1.07 2.56
C ALA A 190 3.41 -0.40 3.92
N LYS A 191 4.48 0.42 4.04
CA LYS A 191 4.93 1.05 5.30
C LYS A 191 4.77 2.57 5.35
N SER A 192 4.44 3.21 4.24
CA SER A 192 4.22 4.65 4.15
C SER A 192 2.98 5.08 4.93
N THR A 193 3.08 6.22 5.59
CA THR A 193 2.00 6.92 6.31
C THR A 193 1.38 8.07 5.51
N SER A 194 2.11 8.59 4.51
CA SER A 194 1.59 9.55 3.53
C SER A 194 0.89 8.82 2.38
N GLU A 195 -0.34 9.22 2.08
CA GLU A 195 -1.10 8.68 0.94
C GLU A 195 -0.46 9.07 -0.39
N GLU A 196 0.04 10.30 -0.53
CA GLU A 196 0.68 10.75 -1.78
C GLU A 196 1.99 9.99 -2.05
N THR A 197 2.62 9.48 -1.00
CA THR A 197 3.81 8.61 -1.08
C THR A 197 3.43 7.17 -1.45
N GLN A 198 2.28 6.67 -0.98
CA GLN A 198 1.71 5.39 -1.44
C GLN A 198 1.27 5.45 -2.90
N GLU A 199 0.68 6.56 -3.34
CA GLU A 199 0.26 6.80 -4.73
C GLU A 199 1.48 6.92 -5.67
N ALA A 200 2.54 7.63 -5.24
CA ALA A 200 3.81 7.65 -5.97
C ALA A 200 4.44 6.24 -6.10
N ALA A 201 4.35 5.42 -5.03
CA ALA A 201 4.85 4.04 -5.06
C ALA A 201 4.00 3.13 -5.97
N ARG A 202 2.67 3.27 -5.94
CA ARG A 202 1.75 2.59 -6.86
C ARG A 202 2.09 2.94 -8.31
N ASN A 203 2.18 4.23 -8.64
CA ASN A 203 2.49 4.71 -9.98
C ASN A 203 3.81 4.13 -10.50
N LEU A 204 4.87 4.14 -9.67
CA LEU A 204 6.14 3.52 -10.03
C LEU A 204 6.03 2.00 -10.26
N LEU A 205 5.24 1.26 -9.48
CA LEU A 205 5.00 -0.17 -9.75
C LEU A 205 4.24 -0.38 -11.07
N GLU A 206 3.22 0.43 -11.35
CA GLU A 206 2.43 0.40 -12.59
C GLU A 206 3.34 0.65 -13.82
N ILE A 207 4.16 1.71 -13.77
CA ILE A 207 5.20 2.02 -14.75
C ILE A 207 6.20 0.86 -14.91
N LEU A 208 6.66 0.23 -13.82
CA LEU A 208 7.64 -0.86 -13.90
C LEU A 208 7.09 -2.15 -14.52
N ALA A 209 5.77 -2.35 -14.55
CA ALA A 209 5.13 -3.47 -15.27
C ALA A 209 4.80 -3.14 -16.73
N GLU A 210 4.36 -1.90 -17.01
CA GLU A 210 3.94 -1.50 -18.36
C GLU A 210 5.08 -1.62 -19.38
N GLY A 211 4.83 -2.34 -20.49
CA GLY A 211 5.83 -2.57 -21.54
C GLY A 211 7.06 -3.40 -21.08
N ASN A 212 6.97 -4.07 -19.93
CA ASN A 212 8.09 -4.79 -19.30
C ASN A 212 7.69 -6.25 -18.96
N PRO A 213 7.48 -7.12 -19.97
CA PRO A 213 7.02 -8.50 -19.74
C PRO A 213 8.02 -9.32 -18.90
N ARG A 214 9.32 -8.97 -18.92
CA ARG A 214 10.37 -9.63 -18.13
C ARG A 214 10.13 -9.53 -16.62
N PHE A 215 9.54 -8.42 -16.14
CA PHE A 215 9.33 -8.17 -14.71
C PHE A 215 7.87 -7.94 -14.30
N ALA A 216 6.92 -7.85 -15.23
CA ALA A 216 5.50 -7.66 -14.94
C ALA A 216 4.88 -8.74 -14.02
N ASP A 217 5.51 -9.92 -13.91
CA ASP A 217 5.13 -10.94 -12.91
C ASP A 217 5.74 -10.74 -11.54
N GLN A 218 6.97 -10.25 -11.45
CA GLN A 218 7.59 -9.87 -10.18
C GLN A 218 6.91 -8.63 -9.57
N VAL A 219 6.49 -7.66 -10.40
CA VAL A 219 5.69 -6.50 -9.95
C VAL A 219 4.34 -6.95 -9.40
N TYR A 220 3.60 -7.76 -10.16
CA TYR A 220 2.30 -8.28 -9.78
C TYR A 220 2.36 -9.12 -8.48
N LYS A 221 3.38 -9.98 -8.33
CA LYS A 221 3.68 -10.68 -7.06
C LYS A 221 4.07 -9.73 -5.92
N GLY A 222 4.78 -8.63 -6.23
CA GLY A 222 5.12 -7.57 -5.29
C GLY A 222 3.87 -6.88 -4.72
N LEU A 223 2.90 -6.52 -5.57
CA LEU A 223 1.62 -5.94 -5.16
C LEU A 223 0.80 -6.90 -4.28
N ILE A 224 0.77 -8.20 -4.62
CA ILE A 224 0.14 -9.24 -3.76
C ILE A 224 0.83 -9.32 -2.38
N GLY A 225 2.13 -8.97 -2.31
CA GLY A 225 2.90 -8.81 -1.07
C GLY A 225 2.59 -7.55 -0.26
N VAL A 226 1.93 -6.54 -0.83
CA VAL A 226 1.47 -5.33 -0.11
C VAL A 226 0.18 -5.61 0.67
N LEU A 227 -0.67 -6.51 0.19
CA LEU A 227 -2.00 -6.79 0.74
C LEU A 227 -2.03 -7.11 2.26
N PRO A 228 -1.04 -7.80 2.87
CA PRO A 228 -0.99 -8.02 4.33
C PRO A 228 -0.59 -6.80 5.19
N CYS A 229 -0.46 -5.60 4.64
CA CYS A 229 -0.15 -4.39 5.42
C CYS A 229 -1.36 -3.87 6.22
N HIS A 230 -1.13 -2.89 7.11
CA HIS A 230 -2.18 -2.29 7.95
C HIS A 230 -2.74 -0.95 7.43
N SER A 231 -2.38 -0.52 6.21
CA SER A 231 -2.90 0.74 5.64
C SER A 231 -4.02 0.44 4.64
N PRO A 232 -5.27 0.89 4.90
CA PRO A 232 -6.41 0.66 4.00
C PRO A 232 -6.18 1.25 2.61
N LYS A 233 -5.61 2.45 2.52
CA LYS A 233 -5.24 3.11 1.27
C LYS A 233 -4.21 2.30 0.48
N ALA A 234 -3.18 1.76 1.13
CA ALA A 234 -2.19 0.91 0.46
C ALA A 234 -2.81 -0.40 -0.04
N GLN A 235 -3.67 -1.05 0.76
CA GLN A 235 -4.44 -2.23 0.34
C GLN A 235 -5.31 -1.92 -0.89
N GLN A 236 -6.09 -0.84 -0.84
CA GLN A 236 -6.97 -0.40 -1.93
C GLN A 236 -6.19 -0.09 -3.22
N LEU A 237 -5.10 0.69 -3.12
CA LEU A 237 -4.24 1.02 -4.26
C LEU A 237 -3.59 -0.25 -4.86
N ALA A 238 -3.15 -1.19 -4.03
CA ALA A 238 -2.58 -2.45 -4.49
C ALA A 238 -3.63 -3.33 -5.19
N LEU A 239 -4.85 -3.45 -4.62
CA LEU A 239 -5.96 -4.18 -5.25
C LEU A 239 -6.33 -3.58 -6.62
N GLN A 240 -6.44 -2.26 -6.74
CA GLN A 240 -6.70 -1.59 -8.01
C GLN A 240 -5.63 -1.91 -9.07
N THR A 241 -4.34 -1.82 -8.72
CA THR A 241 -3.26 -2.13 -9.67
C THR A 241 -3.18 -3.62 -10.00
N ILE A 242 -3.49 -4.51 -9.04
CA ILE A 242 -3.61 -5.96 -9.30
C ILE A 242 -4.68 -6.24 -10.37
N ARG A 243 -5.84 -5.57 -10.31
CA ARG A 243 -6.91 -5.72 -11.31
C ARG A 243 -6.46 -5.28 -12.71
N VAL A 244 -5.87 -4.08 -12.82
CA VAL A 244 -5.30 -3.55 -14.08
C VAL A 244 -4.27 -4.51 -14.68
N LEU A 245 -3.36 -5.03 -13.85
CA LEU A 245 -2.34 -5.99 -14.29
C LEU A 245 -2.89 -7.40 -14.53
N GLN A 246 -4.03 -7.79 -13.94
CA GLN A 246 -4.68 -9.08 -14.17
C GLN A 246 -5.38 -9.13 -15.53
N ALA A 247 -5.96 -8.01 -15.99
CA ALA A 247 -6.65 -7.92 -17.28
C ALA A 247 -5.75 -8.20 -18.50
N THR A 248 -4.42 -8.22 -18.33
CA THR A 248 -3.43 -8.54 -19.37
C THR A 248 -2.85 -9.96 -19.26
N ARG A 249 -3.44 -10.81 -18.41
CA ARG A 249 -2.97 -12.17 -18.09
C ARG A 249 -4.01 -13.23 -18.46
N GLU A 250 -3.57 -14.46 -18.66
CA GLU A 250 -4.45 -15.63 -18.89
C GLU A 250 -4.81 -16.36 -17.58
N THR A 251 -3.89 -16.40 -16.61
CA THR A 251 -4.04 -17.10 -15.32
C THR A 251 -3.96 -16.14 -14.15
N ALA A 252 -4.60 -16.46 -13.03
CA ALA A 252 -4.50 -15.69 -11.80
C ALA A 252 -3.56 -16.37 -10.79
N ASN A 253 -2.87 -15.60 -9.94
CA ASN A 253 -2.02 -16.18 -8.91
C ASN A 253 -2.86 -16.69 -7.74
N ARG A 254 -2.82 -18.01 -7.49
CA ARG A 254 -3.49 -18.72 -6.38
C ARG A 254 -3.33 -18.03 -5.01
N ALA A 255 -2.20 -17.37 -4.76
CA ALA A 255 -1.99 -16.61 -3.52
C ALA A 255 -3.02 -15.49 -3.28
N LEU A 256 -3.76 -15.04 -4.30
CA LEU A 256 -4.89 -14.12 -4.15
C LEU A 256 -6.03 -14.71 -3.31
N ILE A 257 -6.25 -16.03 -3.32
CA ILE A 257 -7.33 -16.68 -2.55
C ILE A 257 -7.17 -16.37 -1.05
N ASP A 258 -5.98 -16.62 -0.49
CA ASP A 258 -5.65 -16.32 0.91
C ASP A 258 -5.76 -14.82 1.23
N ARG A 259 -5.43 -13.94 0.26
CA ARG A 259 -5.49 -12.48 0.45
C ARG A 259 -6.91 -11.94 0.37
N ILE A 260 -7.77 -12.52 -0.46
CA ILE A 260 -9.20 -12.22 -0.51
C ILE A 260 -9.86 -12.62 0.81
N ILE A 261 -9.62 -13.86 1.28
CA ILE A 261 -10.10 -14.36 2.57
C ILE A 261 -9.70 -13.43 3.71
N TYR A 262 -8.41 -13.06 3.78
CA TYR A 262 -7.88 -12.14 4.78
C TYR A 262 -8.57 -10.77 4.72
N LEU A 263 -8.59 -10.12 3.55
CA LEU A 263 -9.08 -8.75 3.43
C LEU A 263 -10.61 -8.60 3.56
N LEU A 264 -11.38 -9.67 3.42
CA LEU A 264 -12.81 -9.69 3.77
C LEU A 264 -13.06 -9.50 5.28
N GLU A 265 -12.03 -9.60 6.14
CA GLU A 265 -12.12 -9.30 7.57
C GLU A 265 -11.88 -7.81 7.91
N SER A 266 -11.47 -7.02 6.92
CA SER A 266 -11.19 -5.59 7.10
C SER A 266 -12.44 -4.81 7.45
N LEU A 267 -12.38 -4.00 8.51
CA LEU A 267 -13.44 -3.05 8.89
C LEU A 267 -13.54 -1.85 7.91
N HIS A 268 -12.60 -1.71 6.99
CA HIS A 268 -12.57 -0.61 6.02
C HIS A 268 -13.37 -0.98 4.77
N LEU A 269 -14.56 -0.38 4.64
CA LEU A 269 -15.52 -0.68 3.56
C LEU A 269 -14.94 -0.46 2.15
N GLU A 270 -13.98 0.45 2.01
CA GLU A 270 -13.25 0.75 0.76
C GLU A 270 -12.26 -0.36 0.34
N VAL A 271 -11.77 -1.14 1.31
CA VAL A 271 -10.97 -2.34 1.07
C VAL A 271 -11.90 -3.49 0.72
N GLN A 272 -13.00 -3.67 1.47
CA GLN A 272 -14.00 -4.68 1.15
C GLN A 272 -14.57 -4.52 -0.27
N SER A 273 -14.88 -3.29 -0.71
CA SER A 273 -15.37 -3.05 -2.07
C SER A 273 -14.31 -3.35 -3.12
N ALA A 274 -13.05 -2.93 -2.91
CA ALA A 274 -11.95 -3.24 -3.82
C ALA A 274 -11.64 -4.74 -3.91
N VAL A 275 -11.81 -5.49 -2.81
CA VAL A 275 -11.72 -6.97 -2.81
C VAL A 275 -12.88 -7.58 -3.58
N ILE A 276 -14.12 -7.14 -3.37
CA ILE A 276 -15.28 -7.65 -4.08
C ILE A 276 -15.17 -7.39 -5.60
N GLU A 277 -14.70 -6.21 -6.00
CA GLU A 277 -14.48 -5.92 -7.43
C GLU A 277 -13.33 -6.76 -8.04
N LEU A 278 -12.24 -7.01 -7.30
CA LEU A 278 -11.22 -7.97 -7.72
C LEU A 278 -11.80 -9.39 -7.85
N VAL A 279 -12.65 -9.82 -6.91
CA VAL A 279 -13.32 -11.12 -6.96
C VAL A 279 -14.21 -11.26 -8.20
N ARG A 280 -14.96 -10.22 -8.58
CA ARG A 280 -15.78 -10.19 -9.80
C ARG A 280 -14.92 -10.39 -11.05
N ASP A 281 -13.85 -9.61 -11.20
CA ASP A 281 -12.91 -9.75 -12.33
C ASP A 281 -12.30 -11.16 -12.39
N LEU A 282 -12.02 -11.77 -11.24
CA LEU A 282 -11.41 -13.11 -11.11
C LEU A 282 -12.37 -14.27 -11.48
N MET A 283 -13.66 -14.04 -11.68
CA MET A 283 -14.62 -15.11 -12.05
C MET A 283 -14.38 -15.70 -13.44
N HIS A 284 -13.60 -15.04 -14.28
CA HIS A 284 -13.22 -15.51 -15.61
C HIS A 284 -11.89 -16.31 -15.62
N PHE A 285 -11.27 -16.55 -14.47
CA PHE A 285 -9.94 -17.14 -14.33
C PHE A 285 -9.93 -18.54 -13.70
N ASP A 286 -8.79 -19.23 -13.80
CA ASP A 286 -8.58 -20.62 -13.34
C ASP A 286 -8.81 -20.85 -11.84
N ILE A 287 -8.85 -19.77 -11.04
CA ILE A 287 -9.04 -19.80 -9.58
C ILE A 287 -10.48 -19.52 -9.14
N ALA A 288 -11.41 -19.29 -10.08
CA ALA A 288 -12.78 -18.88 -9.75
C ALA A 288 -13.49 -19.87 -8.81
N ASP A 289 -13.43 -21.18 -9.10
CA ASP A 289 -14.09 -22.20 -8.28
C ASP A 289 -13.47 -22.36 -6.89
N ASP A 290 -12.15 -22.17 -6.75
CA ASP A 290 -11.47 -22.12 -5.45
C ASP A 290 -11.96 -20.91 -4.61
N ILE A 291 -12.16 -19.74 -5.24
CA ILE A 291 -12.71 -18.54 -4.58
C ILE A 291 -14.17 -18.76 -4.16
N LEU A 292 -15.01 -19.34 -5.01
CA LEU A 292 -16.41 -19.62 -4.67
C LEU A 292 -16.51 -20.59 -3.48
N ALA A 293 -15.66 -21.63 -3.43
CA ALA A 293 -15.59 -22.56 -2.30
C ALA A 293 -15.12 -21.86 -1.01
N ALA A 294 -14.13 -20.96 -1.10
CA ALA A 294 -13.68 -20.16 0.04
C ALA A 294 -14.80 -19.23 0.58
N LEU A 295 -15.51 -18.51 -0.29
CA LEU A 295 -16.61 -17.63 0.10
C LEU A 295 -17.74 -18.39 0.81
N VAL A 296 -18.12 -19.57 0.31
CA VAL A 296 -19.15 -20.41 0.97
C VAL A 296 -18.65 -21.01 2.29
N THR A 297 -17.34 -21.24 2.43
CA THR A 297 -16.73 -21.68 3.70
C THR A 297 -16.78 -20.56 4.76
N LEU A 298 -16.53 -19.30 4.37
CA LEU A 298 -16.61 -18.15 5.29
C LEU A 298 -18.01 -17.89 5.85
N LEU A 299 -19.06 -18.39 5.20
CA LEU A 299 -20.43 -18.33 5.73
C LEU A 299 -20.66 -19.19 6.98
N ARG A 300 -19.81 -20.20 7.25
CA ARG A 300 -19.86 -21.05 8.46
C ARG A 300 -18.57 -20.93 9.28
N PRO A 301 -18.37 -19.83 10.04
CA PRO A 301 -17.19 -19.63 10.87
C PRO A 301 -17.00 -20.77 11.89
N GLN A 302 -15.82 -21.38 11.89
CA GLN A 302 -15.45 -22.47 12.80
C GLN A 302 -15.17 -21.94 14.22
N ARG A 303 -16.24 -21.84 15.02
CA ARG A 303 -16.24 -21.30 16.40
C ARG A 303 -15.08 -21.81 17.27
N GLU A 304 -14.76 -23.10 17.22
CA GLU A 304 -13.72 -23.73 18.07
C GLU A 304 -12.31 -23.19 17.80
N ILE A 305 -11.92 -23.01 16.54
CA ILE A 305 -10.59 -22.48 16.17
C ILE A 305 -10.46 -21.02 16.59
N GLN A 306 -11.55 -20.26 16.50
CA GLN A 306 -11.57 -18.82 16.80
C GLN A 306 -11.46 -18.55 18.29
N LEU A 307 -12.13 -19.35 19.13
CA LEU A 307 -11.95 -19.31 20.58
C LEU A 307 -10.51 -19.66 20.98
N GLY A 308 -9.91 -20.69 20.37
CA GLY A 308 -8.52 -21.07 20.60
C GLY A 308 -7.51 -19.96 20.25
N LYS A 309 -7.72 -19.24 19.15
CA LYS A 309 -6.92 -18.05 18.78
C LYS A 309 -7.07 -16.94 19.82
N LEU A 310 -8.30 -16.57 20.17
CA LEU A 310 -8.58 -15.51 21.16
C LEU A 310 -7.97 -15.83 22.53
N PHE A 311 -8.01 -17.08 23.00
CA PHE A 311 -7.30 -17.47 24.23
C PHE A 311 -5.78 -17.35 24.09
N THR A 312 -5.20 -17.70 22.93
CA THR A 312 -3.76 -17.60 22.68
C THR A 312 -3.30 -16.12 22.65
N GLU A 313 -4.08 -15.23 22.05
CA GLU A 313 -3.81 -13.79 22.00
C GLU A 313 -4.04 -13.12 23.36
N ALA A 314 -5.08 -13.52 24.11
CA ALA A 314 -5.31 -13.06 25.48
C ALA A 314 -4.15 -13.44 26.42
N VAL A 315 -3.64 -14.67 26.35
CA VAL A 315 -2.44 -15.09 27.10
C VAL A 315 -1.20 -14.33 26.63
N SER A 316 -1.00 -14.18 25.32
CA SER A 316 0.14 -13.41 24.76
C SER A 316 0.14 -11.93 25.15
N SER A 317 -1.01 -11.36 25.51
CA SER A 317 -1.17 -9.96 25.91
C SER A 317 -1.13 -9.72 27.43
N SER A 318 -1.11 -10.78 28.26
CA SER A 318 -1.17 -10.66 29.72
C SER A 318 0.18 -10.82 30.45
N ASP A 319 1.23 -11.31 29.79
CA ASP A 319 2.57 -11.54 30.36
C ASP A 319 3.43 -10.25 30.56
N LEU A 320 2.80 -9.08 30.75
CA LEU A 320 3.49 -7.80 31.02
C LEU A 320 3.00 -7.07 32.29
N SER A 321 2.54 -7.79 33.31
CA SER A 321 2.30 -7.21 34.64
C SER A 321 2.47 -8.17 35.82
N SER A 322 3.74 -8.43 36.21
CA SER A 322 4.06 -8.89 37.57
C SER A 322 5.33 -8.23 38.09
N GLY A 323 5.16 -7.14 38.85
CA GLY A 323 6.22 -6.52 39.63
C GLY A 323 6.10 -6.95 41.09
N GLY A 324 6.88 -7.97 41.48
CA GLY A 324 7.01 -8.42 42.87
C GLY A 324 8.43 -8.21 43.37
N SER A 325 8.63 -7.21 44.22
CA SER A 325 9.91 -7.01 44.92
C SER A 325 10.00 -7.97 46.11
N ASP A 326 11.09 -8.72 46.24
CA ASP A 326 11.49 -9.21 47.57
C ASP A 326 13.00 -9.40 47.73
N SER A 327 13.54 -8.61 48.66
CA SER A 327 14.52 -8.97 49.70
C SER A 327 15.72 -9.88 49.38
N GLU A 328 16.92 -9.29 49.38
CA GLU A 328 18.19 -10.01 49.46
C GLU A 328 18.39 -10.67 50.85
N THR A 329 18.62 -11.98 50.89
CA THR A 329 19.52 -12.62 51.87
C THR A 329 20.22 -13.80 51.20
N ASN A 330 21.51 -14.01 51.49
CA ASN A 330 22.33 -15.03 50.82
C ASN A 330 23.52 -15.43 51.69
N GLU A 331 23.51 -16.64 52.27
CA GLU A 331 24.69 -17.15 52.98
C GLU A 331 24.89 -18.68 52.85
N SER A 332 25.99 -19.03 52.20
CA SER A 332 26.84 -20.23 52.41
C SER A 332 26.25 -21.67 52.39
N SER A 333 26.64 -22.40 51.33
CA SER A 333 27.48 -23.63 51.39
C SER A 333 26.88 -25.05 51.28
N HIS A 334 27.79 -25.97 50.89
CA HIS A 334 27.77 -27.44 50.91
C HIS A 334 26.93 -28.28 49.91
N ALA A 335 27.66 -28.79 48.89
CA ALA A 335 27.56 -30.17 48.38
C ALA A 335 28.33 -31.14 49.34
N PRO A 336 28.32 -32.50 49.21
CA PRO A 336 28.18 -33.30 47.97
C PRO A 336 27.50 -34.71 48.05
N ASN A 337 27.53 -35.42 46.90
CA ASN A 337 27.29 -36.88 46.68
C ASN A 337 25.85 -37.44 46.87
N GLY A 338 25.42 -38.48 46.12
CA GLY A 338 26.04 -39.07 44.91
C GLY A 338 25.55 -40.49 44.54
N LYS A 339 25.99 -40.95 43.37
CA LYS A 339 26.02 -42.34 42.82
C LYS A 339 24.71 -43.03 42.35
N SER A 340 24.89 -43.75 41.23
CA SER A 340 23.99 -44.73 40.57
C SER A 340 24.19 -46.15 41.18
N PRO A 341 23.42 -47.21 40.83
CA PRO A 341 23.56 -47.87 39.52
C PRO A 341 22.27 -48.47 38.89
N ARG A 342 22.45 -49.08 37.71
CA ARG A 342 21.47 -49.82 36.88
C ARG A 342 21.30 -51.28 37.32
N THR A 343 20.23 -51.95 36.86
CA THR A 343 20.27 -53.38 36.45
C THR A 343 19.23 -53.73 35.37
N ALA A 344 19.58 -54.70 34.52
CA ALA A 344 18.72 -55.49 33.62
C ALA A 344 19.25 -56.96 33.69
N PRO A 345 18.63 -58.03 33.11
CA PRO A 345 18.60 -58.23 31.64
C PRO A 345 17.46 -59.12 31.03
N ASP A 346 17.39 -59.17 29.68
CA ASP A 346 17.13 -60.35 28.80
C ASP A 346 15.80 -61.19 28.84
N PRO A 347 15.49 -62.05 27.81
CA PRO A 347 15.68 -61.88 26.36
C PRO A 347 14.58 -62.48 25.39
N ASN A 348 14.26 -61.78 24.28
CA ASN A 348 13.92 -62.31 22.91
C ASN A 348 12.77 -63.37 22.69
N PRO A 349 12.44 -63.84 21.45
CA PRO A 349 12.61 -63.29 20.07
C PRO A 349 11.31 -63.36 19.17
N HIS A 350 11.45 -63.01 17.87
CA HIS A 350 10.55 -63.29 16.71
C HIS A 350 9.25 -62.45 16.52
N ALA A 351 8.80 -62.10 15.29
CA ALA A 351 9.41 -62.20 13.94
C ALA A 351 8.77 -61.26 12.87
N ALA A 352 9.54 -61.04 11.78
CA ALA A 352 9.13 -60.84 10.36
C ALA A 352 8.41 -59.56 9.85
N LYS A 353 9.10 -58.89 8.88
CA LYS A 353 8.59 -58.30 7.61
C LYS A 353 7.65 -57.05 7.69
N GLU A 354 7.65 -56.09 6.75
CA GLU A 354 8.43 -55.84 5.51
C GLU A 354 8.38 -54.32 5.14
N GLY A 355 9.25 -53.86 4.22
CA GLY A 355 8.86 -52.78 3.27
C GLY A 355 9.46 -51.36 3.38
N LYS A 356 10.65 -51.15 2.78
CA LYS A 356 11.31 -49.87 2.40
C LYS A 356 10.43 -48.87 1.60
N PRO A 357 10.88 -47.61 1.31
CA PRO A 357 11.84 -46.71 2.01
C PRO A 357 11.44 -45.20 2.01
N LYS A 358 12.27 -44.35 2.64
CA LYS A 358 12.72 -43.06 2.04
C LYS A 358 14.00 -42.54 2.70
N LEU A 359 14.88 -41.91 1.93
CA LEU A 359 16.10 -41.25 2.44
C LEU A 359 15.83 -39.76 2.68
N ALA A 360 16.46 -39.21 3.71
CA ALA A 360 16.75 -37.78 3.83
C ALA A 360 18.21 -37.65 4.26
N VAL A 361 19.02 -36.88 3.51
CA VAL A 361 20.46 -36.71 3.77
C VAL A 361 20.68 -35.50 4.66
N SER A 362 21.52 -35.66 5.69
CA SER A 362 21.90 -34.60 6.62
C SER A 362 23.11 -33.80 6.13
N ILE A 363 23.10 -32.49 6.38
CA ILE A 363 24.25 -31.57 6.22
C ILE A 363 24.34 -30.75 7.52
N PRO A 364 25.53 -30.58 8.14
CA PRO A 364 25.66 -30.04 9.49
C PRO A 364 25.74 -28.50 9.56
N PRO A 365 25.37 -27.88 10.69
CA PRO A 365 25.47 -26.42 10.88
C PRO A 365 26.87 -25.97 11.30
N THR A 366 27.47 -25.06 10.51
CA THR A 366 28.75 -24.38 10.84
C THR A 366 28.55 -23.14 11.70
N LYS A 367 29.45 -22.90 12.66
CA LYS A 367 29.36 -21.82 13.66
C LYS A 367 30.10 -20.55 13.25
N PHE A 368 29.44 -19.39 13.34
CA PHE A 368 30.07 -18.08 13.56
C PHE A 368 29.23 -17.33 14.61
N SER A 369 29.72 -17.03 15.81
CA SER A 369 30.79 -16.06 16.15
C SER A 369 30.28 -14.61 16.23
N THR A 370 29.41 -14.32 17.19
CA THR A 370 28.96 -12.95 17.53
C THR A 370 30.01 -12.21 18.35
N SER A 371 30.73 -11.28 17.71
CA SER A 371 31.75 -10.46 18.39
C SER A 371 31.11 -9.33 19.20
N LYS A 372 31.26 -9.36 20.53
CA LYS A 372 30.96 -8.21 21.40
C LYS A 372 31.91 -7.06 21.10
N ARG A 373 31.45 -5.81 21.11
CA ARG A 373 32.34 -4.62 21.12
C ARG A 373 31.94 -3.63 22.22
N SER A 374 32.64 -3.76 23.35
CA SER A 374 33.02 -2.73 24.35
C SER A 374 32.23 -1.41 24.40
N LYS A 375 31.60 -1.13 25.54
CA LYS A 375 31.46 0.26 26.04
C LYS A 375 32.86 0.86 26.31
N ALA A 376 33.02 2.16 26.09
CA ALA A 376 34.14 2.95 26.58
C ALA A 376 33.64 4.34 27.02
N ASN A 377 34.30 4.96 27.99
CA ASN A 377 33.85 6.21 28.61
C ASN A 377 34.23 7.46 27.80
N ALA A 378 33.37 8.48 27.85
CA ALA A 378 33.74 9.88 27.73
C ALA A 378 33.08 10.67 28.88
N ARG A 379 33.78 11.64 29.46
CA ARG A 379 33.34 12.45 30.61
C ARG A 379 32.98 13.87 30.20
N GLY A 380 32.03 14.46 30.91
CA GLY A 380 31.96 15.92 31.14
C GLY A 380 31.23 16.74 30.07
N GLY A 381 30.31 17.61 30.51
CA GLY A 381 29.52 18.46 29.61
C GLY A 381 28.28 19.09 30.26
N SER A 382 28.41 19.57 31.50
CA SER A 382 27.28 20.10 32.28
C SER A 382 26.91 21.53 31.88
N VAL A 383 25.73 21.74 31.31
CA VAL A 383 25.06 23.06 31.26
C VAL A 383 23.60 22.90 31.66
N SER A 384 23.21 23.55 32.76
CA SER A 384 21.84 23.60 33.25
C SER A 384 20.99 24.60 32.46
N ARG A 385 19.71 24.26 32.20
CA ARG A 385 18.67 25.25 31.90
C ARG A 385 17.44 25.01 32.75
N SER A 386 17.09 26.03 33.54
CA SER A 386 15.94 26.07 34.43
C SER A 386 14.63 26.32 33.67
N SER A 387 13.56 25.73 34.17
CA SER A 387 12.20 25.98 33.69
C SER A 387 11.61 27.24 34.34
N THR A 388 11.11 28.17 33.53
CA THR A 388 10.19 29.23 34.01
C THR A 388 9.05 29.44 33.01
N ARG A 389 7.83 29.24 33.51
CA ARG A 389 6.56 29.57 32.84
C ARG A 389 6.11 30.95 33.32
N PRO A 390 5.44 31.75 32.48
CA PRO A 390 4.30 32.48 33.01
C PRO A 390 3.07 32.41 32.09
N SER A 391 1.91 32.73 32.67
CA SER A 391 0.65 32.95 31.95
C SER A 391 -0.26 33.76 32.89
N VAL A 392 -0.72 34.94 32.45
CA VAL A 392 -2.00 35.53 32.88
C VAL A 392 -2.47 36.61 31.91
N ARG A 393 -3.80 36.74 31.89
CA ARG A 393 -4.76 37.35 30.98
C ARG A 393 -4.82 38.91 30.97
N PRO A 394 -5.72 39.54 30.16
CA PRO A 394 -5.51 40.87 29.56
C PRO A 394 -6.46 41.98 30.05
N SER A 395 -6.38 43.15 29.40
CA SER A 395 -7.26 44.31 29.59
C SER A 395 -7.71 44.97 28.25
N SER A 396 -9.04 45.08 28.08
CA SER A 396 -9.84 46.25 27.63
C SER A 396 -9.20 47.47 26.93
N SER A 397 -9.89 48.26 26.07
CA SER A 397 -11.17 48.14 25.30
C SER A 397 -11.53 49.50 24.66
N THR A 398 -12.11 49.56 23.45
CA THR A 398 -12.86 50.76 22.99
C THR A 398 -13.86 50.50 21.86
N HIS A 399 -15.10 51.01 22.01
CA HIS A 399 -16.12 51.22 20.97
C HIS A 399 -16.66 52.66 21.09
N PRO A 400 -17.12 53.27 19.99
CA PRO A 400 -18.58 53.54 19.78
C PRO A 400 -19.00 53.27 18.32
N SER A 401 -20.27 53.22 17.87
CA SER A 401 -21.64 53.18 18.47
C SER A 401 -22.55 52.39 17.46
N ARG A 402 -23.89 52.42 17.35
CA ARG A 402 -25.01 53.23 17.89
C ARG A 402 -26.33 52.41 17.89
N SER A 403 -27.43 53.02 18.31
CA SER A 403 -28.79 52.48 18.52
C SER A 403 -29.69 52.32 17.27
N GLY A 404 -30.62 51.36 17.34
CA GLY A 404 -31.87 51.31 16.55
C GLY A 404 -32.85 50.28 17.16
N SER A 405 -34.15 50.58 17.26
CA SER A 405 -35.09 49.84 18.13
C SER A 405 -36.50 49.66 17.54
N ALA A 406 -37.08 48.44 17.64
CA ALA A 406 -38.52 48.19 17.54
C ALA A 406 -38.94 46.83 18.14
N GLN A 407 -40.16 46.76 18.70
CA GLN A 407 -40.93 45.57 19.12
C GLN A 407 -42.43 45.98 19.07
N PRO A 408 -43.43 45.07 18.95
CA PRO A 408 -43.93 44.36 20.16
C PRO A 408 -44.67 42.99 19.96
N GLN A 409 -44.89 42.27 21.08
CA GLN A 409 -46.00 41.33 21.38
C GLN A 409 -46.17 40.03 20.53
N SER A 410 -46.56 38.87 21.07
CA SER A 410 -46.91 38.41 22.44
C SER A 410 -46.52 36.90 22.65
N GLY A 411 -46.85 36.14 23.69
CA GLY A 411 -47.82 36.33 24.78
C GLY A 411 -47.79 35.26 25.90
N SER A 412 -48.90 34.54 26.08
CA SER A 412 -49.30 33.74 27.27
C SER A 412 -48.95 32.23 27.29
N GLY A 413 -48.67 31.64 28.46
CA GLY A 413 -48.84 30.19 28.68
C GLY A 413 -48.07 29.57 29.86
N GLN A 414 -48.75 28.85 30.76
CA GLN A 414 -48.16 28.20 31.97
C GLN A 414 -49.01 27.00 32.47
N GLN A 415 -48.52 26.05 33.27
CA GLN A 415 -47.17 25.91 33.85
C GLN A 415 -46.53 24.49 33.72
N PRO A 416 -46.95 23.42 34.46
CA PRO A 416 -45.92 22.57 35.05
C PRO A 416 -45.87 21.12 34.51
N ARG A 417 -44.66 20.66 34.17
CA ARG A 417 -44.38 19.26 33.82
C ARG A 417 -44.14 18.40 35.08
N LYS A 418 -44.88 17.30 35.21
CA LYS A 418 -44.60 16.25 36.21
C LYS A 418 -43.30 15.51 35.84
N LYS A 419 -42.44 15.24 36.83
CA LYS A 419 -41.25 14.38 36.67
C LYS A 419 -41.67 12.91 36.69
N HIS A 420 -41.26 12.13 35.69
CA HIS A 420 -41.17 10.67 35.81
C HIS A 420 -39.70 10.25 35.83
N HIS A 421 -39.31 9.49 36.85
CA HIS A 421 -37.99 8.87 36.91
C HIS A 421 -37.90 7.73 35.88
N ARG A 422 -37.18 7.93 34.77
CA ARG A 422 -36.72 6.83 33.93
C ARG A 422 -35.37 6.36 34.47
N LYS A 423 -35.35 5.17 35.09
CA LYS A 423 -34.18 4.57 35.74
C LYS A 423 -33.07 4.36 34.72
N LYS A 424 -32.01 5.16 34.77
CA LYS A 424 -30.85 5.08 33.87
C LYS A 424 -30.07 3.81 34.20
N ARG A 425 -30.20 2.75 33.38
CA ARG A 425 -29.22 1.65 33.40
C ARG A 425 -27.87 2.20 32.96
N SER A 426 -26.83 1.82 33.69
CA SER A 426 -25.44 2.17 33.43
C SER A 426 -24.76 0.97 32.77
N ASP A 427 -25.18 0.65 31.56
CA ASP A 427 -24.50 -0.34 30.75
C ASP A 427 -23.24 0.31 30.19
N SER A 428 -22.14 0.18 30.92
CA SER A 428 -20.78 0.52 30.46
C SER A 428 -20.31 -0.55 29.49
N GLN A 429 -20.97 -0.60 28.34
CA GLN A 429 -20.64 -1.47 27.23
C GLN A 429 -19.30 -0.99 26.66
N SER A 430 -18.24 -1.76 26.91
CA SER A 430 -16.95 -1.59 26.24
C SER A 430 -17.13 -1.76 24.74
N ASP A 431 -16.41 -0.97 23.93
CA ASP A 431 -16.33 -1.13 22.48
C ASP A 431 -15.60 -2.44 22.11
N VAL A 432 -16.33 -3.56 22.23
CA VAL A 432 -15.88 -4.87 21.75
C VAL A 432 -15.93 -4.85 20.23
N GLN A 433 -14.77 -4.83 19.58
CA GLN A 433 -14.68 -4.98 18.14
C GLN A 433 -15.28 -6.34 17.73
N PRO A 434 -16.01 -6.42 16.60
CA PRO A 434 -16.60 -7.68 16.15
C PRO A 434 -15.49 -8.68 15.80
N LEU A 435 -15.74 -9.97 16.07
CA LEU A 435 -14.78 -11.01 15.72
C LEU A 435 -14.53 -10.97 14.20
N PRO A 436 -13.26 -10.99 13.72
CA PRO A 436 -12.93 -10.90 12.29
C PRO A 436 -13.69 -11.90 11.41
N ALA A 437 -13.95 -13.10 11.95
CA ALA A 437 -14.70 -14.15 11.26
C ALA A 437 -16.20 -13.81 11.01
N PHE A 438 -16.82 -12.98 11.85
CA PHE A 438 -18.18 -12.49 11.61
C PHE A 438 -18.20 -11.32 10.61
N VAL A 439 -17.12 -10.54 10.54
CA VAL A 439 -16.91 -9.56 9.46
C VAL A 439 -16.75 -10.30 8.14
N GLN A 440 -15.88 -11.32 8.08
CA GLN A 440 -15.74 -12.22 6.93
C GLN A 440 -17.06 -12.85 6.50
N GLN A 441 -17.87 -13.37 7.43
CA GLN A 441 -19.18 -13.96 7.13
C GLN A 441 -20.13 -12.93 6.47
N ALA A 442 -20.19 -11.70 6.97
CA ALA A 442 -21.02 -10.63 6.40
C ALA A 442 -20.53 -10.20 5.01
N SER A 443 -19.22 -9.97 4.88
CA SER A 443 -18.59 -9.58 3.61
C SER A 443 -18.65 -10.68 2.56
N ALA A 444 -18.55 -11.96 2.95
CA ALA A 444 -18.73 -13.11 2.07
C ALA A 444 -20.18 -13.24 1.59
N ALA A 445 -21.19 -13.08 2.46
CA ALA A 445 -22.60 -13.05 2.05
C ALA A 445 -22.87 -11.91 1.05
N LYS A 446 -22.38 -10.69 1.35
CA LYS A 446 -22.46 -9.53 0.45
C LYS A 446 -21.78 -9.78 -0.90
N CYS A 447 -20.61 -10.43 -0.91
CA CYS A 447 -19.91 -10.81 -2.14
C CYS A 447 -20.69 -11.85 -2.95
N ILE A 448 -21.20 -12.89 -2.31
CA ILE A 448 -22.04 -13.95 -2.90
C ILE A 448 -23.30 -13.36 -3.56
N ARG A 449 -23.96 -12.37 -2.93
CA ARG A 449 -25.09 -11.64 -3.52
C ARG A 449 -24.73 -10.95 -4.83
N ILE A 450 -23.61 -10.24 -4.85
CA ILE A 450 -23.16 -9.48 -6.03
C ILE A 450 -22.79 -10.45 -7.17
N LEU A 451 -22.05 -11.52 -6.85
CA LEU A 451 -21.72 -12.57 -7.82
C LEU A 451 -22.96 -13.30 -8.38
N ALA A 452 -24.00 -13.49 -7.54
CA ALA A 452 -25.25 -14.09 -7.98
C ALA A 452 -26.08 -13.15 -8.88
N GLN A 453 -25.98 -11.83 -8.65
CA GLN A 453 -26.56 -10.79 -9.50
C GLN A 453 -25.83 -10.65 -10.84
N ASP A 454 -24.53 -10.93 -10.87
CA ASP A 454 -23.71 -10.87 -12.09
C ASP A 454 -23.94 -12.08 -13.04
N SER A 455 -24.23 -13.29 -12.52
CA SER A 455 -24.40 -14.47 -13.38
C SER A 455 -25.20 -15.63 -12.75
N PRO A 456 -26.22 -16.18 -13.45
CA PRO A 456 -26.93 -17.39 -13.01
C PRO A 456 -26.04 -18.63 -13.01
N VAL A 457 -25.00 -18.68 -13.86
CA VAL A 457 -24.02 -19.78 -13.90
C VAL A 457 -23.18 -19.78 -12.62
N ILE A 458 -22.79 -18.60 -12.12
CA ILE A 458 -22.06 -18.46 -10.85
C ILE A 458 -23.00 -18.77 -9.68
N THR A 459 -24.25 -18.32 -9.71
CA THR A 459 -25.28 -18.72 -8.74
C THR A 459 -25.42 -20.24 -8.65
N LYS A 460 -25.51 -20.93 -9.78
CA LYS A 460 -25.64 -22.40 -9.85
C LYS A 460 -24.40 -23.11 -9.29
N LYS A 461 -23.19 -22.56 -9.48
CA LYS A 461 -21.95 -23.05 -8.85
C LYS A 461 -21.97 -22.86 -7.33
N LEU A 462 -22.31 -21.66 -6.85
CA LEU A 462 -22.41 -21.33 -5.42
C LEU A 462 -23.40 -22.24 -4.69
N LEU A 463 -24.57 -22.51 -5.28
CA LEU A 463 -25.58 -23.38 -4.69
C LEU A 463 -25.11 -24.83 -4.59
N LYS A 464 -24.42 -25.36 -5.62
CA LYS A 464 -23.77 -26.68 -5.57
C LYS A 464 -22.71 -26.81 -4.48
N LEU A 465 -22.04 -25.71 -4.13
CA LEU A 465 -21.10 -25.62 -3.01
C LEU A 465 -21.80 -25.52 -1.63
N GLY A 466 -23.14 -25.49 -1.60
CA GLY A 466 -23.95 -25.45 -0.37
C GLY A 466 -24.32 -24.05 0.11
N ALA A 467 -24.12 -23.00 -0.71
CA ALA A 467 -24.29 -21.60 -0.31
C ALA A 467 -25.62 -21.31 0.41
N LEU A 468 -26.76 -21.83 -0.09
CA LEU A 468 -28.07 -21.58 0.52
C LEU A 468 -28.12 -22.04 1.99
N SER A 469 -27.60 -23.23 2.30
CA SER A 469 -27.55 -23.76 3.67
C SER A 469 -26.69 -22.90 4.60
N SER A 470 -25.62 -22.33 4.07
CA SER A 470 -24.66 -21.53 4.83
C SER A 470 -25.10 -20.06 4.95
N LEU A 471 -25.88 -19.55 4.00
CA LEU A 471 -26.57 -18.27 4.10
C LEU A 471 -27.67 -18.33 5.17
N LEU A 472 -28.45 -19.42 5.23
CA LEU A 472 -29.41 -19.64 6.32
C LEU A 472 -28.71 -19.76 7.69
N TYR A 473 -27.56 -20.45 7.76
CA TYR A 473 -26.72 -20.46 8.97
C TYR A 473 -26.27 -19.04 9.39
N ALA A 474 -25.83 -18.21 8.43
CA ALA A 474 -25.42 -16.83 8.68
C ALA A 474 -26.59 -15.91 9.08
N LEU A 475 -27.79 -16.13 8.52
CA LEU A 475 -29.03 -15.44 8.91
C LEU A 475 -29.40 -15.71 10.38
N GLY A 476 -29.14 -16.93 10.86
CA GLY A 476 -29.29 -17.32 12.26
C GLY A 476 -28.19 -16.83 13.21
N ASN A 477 -27.16 -16.10 12.74
CA ASN A 477 -26.05 -15.68 13.60
C ASN A 477 -26.38 -14.45 14.47
N LEU A 478 -27.01 -14.69 15.61
CA LEU A 478 -27.29 -13.67 16.63
C LEU A 478 -26.04 -12.99 17.22
N GLU A 479 -24.83 -13.48 16.97
CA GLU A 479 -23.59 -12.89 17.49
C GLU A 479 -23.14 -11.65 16.70
N PHE A 480 -23.61 -11.44 15.45
CA PHE A 480 -23.25 -10.27 14.65
C PHE A 480 -24.35 -9.82 13.67
N PRO A 481 -25.06 -8.71 13.97
CA PRO A 481 -26.21 -8.25 13.19
C PRO A 481 -25.97 -8.00 11.68
N ASP A 482 -24.79 -7.53 11.26
CA ASP A 482 -24.54 -7.31 9.82
C ASP A 482 -24.34 -8.63 9.06
N SER A 483 -23.83 -9.69 9.69
CA SER A 483 -23.87 -11.03 9.10
C SER A 483 -25.30 -11.46 8.80
N GLN A 484 -26.22 -11.25 9.75
CA GLN A 484 -27.63 -11.54 9.55
C GLN A 484 -28.23 -10.68 8.44
N ARG A 485 -27.94 -9.38 8.40
CA ARG A 485 -28.44 -8.46 7.36
C ARG A 485 -27.93 -8.83 5.97
N GLN A 486 -26.62 -9.03 5.79
CA GLN A 486 -26.07 -9.39 4.47
C GLN A 486 -26.56 -10.77 4.02
N ALA A 487 -26.67 -11.74 4.93
CA ALA A 487 -27.28 -13.04 4.62
C ALA A 487 -28.75 -12.92 4.23
N SER A 488 -29.55 -12.16 4.99
CA SER A 488 -30.97 -11.90 4.73
C SER A 488 -31.21 -11.34 3.33
N LEU A 489 -30.49 -10.25 2.98
CA LEU A 489 -30.52 -9.62 1.66
C LEU A 489 -30.06 -10.55 0.52
N THR A 490 -29.23 -11.56 0.82
CA THR A 490 -28.77 -12.54 -0.17
C THR A 490 -29.81 -13.64 -0.39
N VAL A 491 -30.41 -14.16 0.68
CA VAL A 491 -31.52 -15.11 0.59
C VAL A 491 -32.74 -14.47 -0.06
N GLU A 492 -33.06 -13.22 0.27
CA GLU A 492 -34.14 -12.44 -0.35
C GLU A 492 -33.99 -12.40 -1.87
N TYR A 493 -32.83 -11.96 -2.35
CA TYR A 493 -32.53 -11.89 -3.78
C TYR A 493 -32.67 -13.26 -4.47
N LEU A 494 -32.20 -14.33 -3.83
CA LEU A 494 -32.31 -15.69 -4.37
C LEU A 494 -33.77 -16.18 -4.42
N CYS A 495 -34.58 -15.92 -3.39
CA CYS A 495 -36.01 -16.25 -3.38
C CYS A 495 -36.80 -15.47 -4.44
N GLN A 496 -36.56 -14.16 -4.55
CA GLN A 496 -37.21 -13.29 -5.55
C GLN A 496 -36.84 -13.67 -7.00
N THR A 497 -35.62 -14.17 -7.23
CA THR A 497 -35.13 -14.54 -8.57
C THR A 497 -35.48 -15.99 -8.95
N TYR A 498 -35.52 -16.91 -7.98
CA TYR A 498 -35.67 -18.35 -8.23
C TYR A 498 -36.78 -18.96 -7.34
N PRO A 499 -38.01 -19.15 -7.85
CA PRO A 499 -39.15 -19.61 -7.04
C PRO A 499 -38.97 -20.97 -6.35
N LEU A 500 -38.11 -21.84 -6.87
CA LEU A 500 -37.75 -23.11 -6.20
C LEU A 500 -36.90 -22.89 -4.94
N ILE A 501 -36.08 -21.83 -4.89
CA ILE A 501 -35.35 -21.44 -3.68
C ILE A 501 -36.33 -20.90 -2.63
N ASP A 502 -37.32 -20.08 -3.03
CA ASP A 502 -38.36 -19.59 -2.11
C ASP A 502 -39.11 -20.74 -1.42
N GLN A 503 -39.50 -21.77 -2.18
CA GLN A 503 -40.13 -22.97 -1.63
C GLN A 503 -39.22 -23.69 -0.61
N VAL A 504 -37.96 -23.94 -0.95
CA VAL A 504 -36.99 -24.60 -0.06
C VAL A 504 -36.69 -23.78 1.19
N VAL A 505 -36.65 -22.45 1.09
CA VAL A 505 -36.45 -21.54 2.23
C VAL A 505 -37.71 -21.48 3.10
N ARG A 506 -38.91 -21.47 2.51
CA ARG A 506 -40.20 -21.53 3.21
C ARG A 506 -40.38 -22.84 3.98
N GLU A 507 -39.91 -23.97 3.42
CA GLU A 507 -39.86 -25.26 4.12
C GLU A 507 -38.84 -25.26 5.27
N ALA A 508 -37.64 -24.70 5.06
CA ALA A 508 -36.57 -24.69 6.05
C ALA A 508 -36.83 -23.75 7.24
N MET A 509 -37.42 -22.57 7.00
CA MET A 509 -37.76 -21.58 8.03
C MET A 509 -39.16 -21.80 8.63
N GLY A 510 -40.03 -22.53 7.93
CA GLY A 510 -41.45 -22.63 8.23
C GLY A 510 -42.24 -21.38 7.80
N PRO A 511 -43.53 -21.53 7.46
CA PRO A 511 -44.29 -20.50 6.76
C PRO A 511 -44.43 -19.19 7.55
N SER A 512 -44.58 -19.23 8.89
CA SER A 512 -44.73 -18.00 9.69
C SER A 512 -43.47 -17.14 9.69
N MET A 513 -42.28 -17.77 9.82
CA MET A 513 -41.00 -17.05 9.81
C MET A 513 -40.70 -16.53 8.39
N HIS A 514 -41.03 -17.32 7.37
CA HIS A 514 -40.93 -16.93 5.97
C HIS A 514 -41.82 -15.73 5.64
N ASP A 515 -43.10 -15.76 6.03
CA ASP A 515 -44.06 -14.67 5.82
C ASP A 515 -43.68 -13.40 6.62
N GLU A 516 -42.85 -13.48 7.66
CA GLU A 516 -42.25 -12.33 8.36
C GLU A 516 -41.01 -11.80 7.62
N PHE A 517 -40.10 -12.71 7.25
CA PHE A 517 -38.89 -12.44 6.47
C PHE A 517 -39.21 -11.70 5.16
N THR A 518 -40.14 -12.22 4.35
CA THR A 518 -40.54 -11.63 3.06
C THR A 518 -41.12 -10.21 3.19
N LYS A 519 -41.64 -9.82 4.36
CA LYS A 519 -42.20 -8.47 4.59
C LYS A 519 -41.16 -7.42 4.95
N ASN A 520 -40.02 -7.81 5.54
CA ASN A 520 -38.98 -6.87 5.96
C ASN A 520 -37.59 -7.54 6.10
N PRO A 521 -36.98 -8.00 5.00
CA PRO A 521 -35.71 -8.73 5.03
C PRO A 521 -34.54 -7.88 5.56
N GLU A 522 -34.55 -6.57 5.29
CA GLU A 522 -33.59 -5.58 5.83
C GLU A 522 -33.54 -5.53 7.38
N ALA A 523 -34.62 -5.91 8.07
CA ALA A 523 -34.73 -5.78 9.53
C ALA A 523 -35.27 -7.03 10.26
N HIS A 524 -35.55 -8.13 9.55
CA HIS A 524 -36.09 -9.38 10.12
C HIS A 524 -35.25 -9.90 11.29
N TYR A 525 -33.92 -9.77 11.20
CA TYR A 525 -32.98 -10.19 12.26
C TYR A 525 -33.21 -9.47 13.60
N LEU A 526 -33.79 -8.26 13.62
CA LEU A 526 -34.13 -7.54 14.86
C LEU A 526 -35.31 -8.16 15.63
N GLN A 527 -36.05 -9.08 15.00
CA GLN A 527 -37.21 -9.76 15.58
C GLN A 527 -36.98 -11.28 15.74
N LEU A 528 -35.84 -11.79 15.26
CA LEU A 528 -35.49 -13.20 15.25
C LEU A 528 -35.26 -13.73 16.68
N THR A 529 -36.14 -14.62 17.14
CA THR A 529 -35.99 -15.26 18.46
C THR A 529 -34.86 -16.31 18.46
N PRO A 530 -34.28 -16.64 19.64
CA PRO A 530 -33.26 -17.70 19.73
C PRO A 530 -33.68 -19.06 19.18
N LEU A 531 -34.97 -19.41 19.23
CA LEU A 531 -35.50 -20.65 18.66
C LEU A 531 -35.55 -20.59 17.12
N GLN A 532 -35.95 -19.45 16.54
CA GLN A 532 -35.92 -19.25 15.09
C GLN A 532 -34.47 -19.23 14.55
N ALA A 533 -33.55 -18.63 15.31
CA ALA A 533 -32.12 -18.66 15.02
C ALA A 533 -31.54 -20.08 15.08
N ASP A 534 -31.93 -20.90 16.05
CA ASP A 534 -31.47 -22.30 16.15
C ASP A 534 -31.98 -23.17 14.99
N VAL A 535 -33.23 -22.97 14.53
CA VAL A 535 -33.77 -23.61 13.31
C VAL A 535 -32.93 -23.23 12.08
N LEU A 536 -32.56 -21.96 11.94
CA LEU A 536 -31.70 -21.47 10.86
C LEU A 536 -30.26 -22.02 10.93
N VAL A 537 -29.66 -22.10 12.12
CA VAL A 537 -28.30 -22.62 12.36
C VAL A 537 -28.23 -24.14 12.17
N SER A 538 -29.27 -24.88 12.59
CA SER A 538 -29.35 -26.34 12.50
C SER A 538 -29.90 -26.86 11.15
N ASN A 539 -30.15 -25.96 10.18
CA ASN A 539 -30.76 -26.30 8.90
C ASN A 539 -30.00 -27.40 8.14
N LYS A 540 -30.76 -28.26 7.45
CA LYS A 540 -30.27 -29.37 6.63
C LYS A 540 -30.55 -29.17 5.14
N VAL A 541 -30.62 -27.92 4.69
CA VAL A 541 -30.96 -27.59 3.30
C VAL A 541 -29.87 -28.09 2.35
N SER A 542 -30.27 -28.86 1.34
CA SER A 542 -29.40 -29.33 0.26
C SER A 542 -30.06 -29.00 -1.07
N TYR A 543 -29.62 -27.91 -1.70
CA TYR A 543 -30.17 -27.41 -2.96
C TYR A 543 -29.05 -27.15 -3.97
N LEU A 544 -29.03 -27.90 -5.07
CA LEU A 544 -27.89 -27.96 -6.00
C LEU A 544 -28.07 -27.07 -7.25
N GLY A 545 -28.96 -26.08 -7.19
CA GLY A 545 -29.26 -25.19 -8.32
C GLY A 545 -30.10 -25.85 -9.42
N GLU A 546 -31.03 -26.72 -9.05
CA GLU A 546 -32.05 -27.25 -9.96
C GLU A 546 -32.98 -26.12 -10.44
N GLY A 547 -33.54 -26.25 -11.66
CA GLY A 547 -34.39 -25.21 -12.27
C GLY A 547 -33.73 -23.83 -12.51
N ILE A 548 -32.42 -23.69 -12.26
CA ILE A 548 -31.64 -22.50 -12.65
C ILE A 548 -31.01 -22.78 -14.00
N ASP A 549 -31.59 -22.25 -15.07
CA ASP A 549 -30.95 -22.24 -16.39
C ASP A 549 -29.91 -21.11 -16.46
N GLY A 550 -28.90 -21.27 -17.32
CA GLY A 550 -27.76 -20.36 -17.46
C GLY A 550 -26.87 -20.70 -18.63
#